data_AF-A0A2U3B4E5-F1
#
_entry.id   AF-A0A2U3B4E5-F1
#
_cell.length_a   1.000
_cell.length_b   1.000
_cell.length_c   1.000
_cell.angle_alpha   90.00
_cell.angle_beta   90.00
_cell.angle_gamma   90.00
#
_symmetry.space_group_name_H-M   'P 1'
#
loop_
_entity.id
_entity.type
_entity.pdbx_description
1 polymer ?
#
loop_
_entity_poly.entity_id
_entity_poly.type
_entity_poly.pdbx_seq_one_letter_code
_entity_poly.pdbx_strand_id
1 'polypeptide(L)'
;MKFTLPIFLFLLCSFGFSQDYYPKDYFGNPLDVTLVLSGSFAELRSNHFHSGLDIKTQQREGLKVYAAASGYVSRIKISHFGYGKALYITHPNGYTTVYAHLQKFSPELEAYIKKVQYEKESFEVEVFPNTQDLIVEKGEVIAYSGNTGGSGGPHLHFEIRDNEERPINPMLFGIDIKDTTLPVIKDVYVYPTGLNSYVNKSNEKQKLRLISLPNGDYTVENIQAFGKIGFAIESNDRQDLAYNNNGVYNIQTFFNGNKKIDIDFKRFSFDETKHLNRFIDYSHYKTDKQRLQKLFIEPKNPLSLYKESDNQGYIMIEDSTSSVYKVAVKDFKNNTTWLTINIEGKKEQDIKLKDSFVSSYYIYADKTNELVNKNISIEFYPDTFYDDFYMDFSVSNDTIKLHDDIIPVKKHFKITYDISKYNSPDADKLYIARLVGYYKYPWYSNTTKEQNLIYTITDDLGTYALITDLIEPTIRPINFKDGQWLSKYRYLKLKIDDEGSGISNYRATINGKWVLMEYDYKTKTLTYDFNDKIITDTKNNLKLIVTDNVGNNSTFETTFYRK
;
A
#
# COMPACT_ATOMS: atom_id res chain seq x y z
N MET A 1 8.02 -69.21 -34.33
CA MET A 1 7.92 -67.75 -34.52
C MET A 1 6.81 -67.21 -33.62
N LYS A 2 7.17 -66.61 -32.49
CA LYS A 2 6.22 -65.94 -31.59
C LYS A 2 6.17 -64.46 -32.02
N PHE A 3 5.02 -64.00 -32.49
CA PHE A 3 4.79 -62.60 -32.82
C PHE A 3 4.42 -61.85 -31.53
N THR A 4 5.28 -60.94 -31.10
CA THR A 4 5.00 -59.96 -30.05
C THR A 4 4.37 -58.72 -30.68
N LEU A 5 3.13 -58.42 -30.28
CA LEU A 5 2.37 -57.24 -30.66
C LEU A 5 2.67 -56.11 -29.64
N PRO A 6 3.15 -54.92 -30.04
CA PRO A 6 3.36 -53.83 -29.09
C PRO A 6 2.02 -53.11 -28.85
N ILE A 7 1.58 -53.12 -27.59
CA ILE A 7 0.45 -52.30 -27.13
C ILE A 7 0.95 -50.87 -26.97
N PHE A 8 0.51 -49.99 -27.86
CA PHE A 8 0.74 -48.55 -27.77
C PHE A 8 -0.25 -47.95 -26.77
N LEU A 9 0.23 -47.63 -25.56
CA LEU A 9 -0.57 -46.97 -24.53
C LEU A 9 -0.69 -45.47 -24.87
N PHE A 10 -1.81 -45.06 -25.46
CA PHE A 10 -2.15 -43.65 -25.65
C PHE A 10 -2.48 -43.03 -24.28
N LEU A 11 -1.53 -42.31 -23.69
CA LEU A 11 -1.78 -41.37 -22.59
C LEU A 11 -2.54 -40.17 -23.14
N LEU A 12 -3.88 -40.20 -22.99
CA LEU A 12 -4.75 -39.04 -23.17
C LEU A 12 -4.49 -38.06 -22.02
N CYS A 13 -3.49 -37.18 -22.19
CA CYS A 13 -3.35 -35.97 -21.38
C CYS A 13 -4.55 -35.06 -21.67
N SER A 14 -5.57 -35.17 -20.82
CA SER A 14 -6.68 -34.22 -20.80
C SER A 14 -6.15 -32.91 -20.22
N PHE A 15 -5.82 -31.94 -21.08
CA PHE A 15 -5.65 -30.56 -20.65
C PHE A 15 -7.01 -30.03 -20.21
N GLY A 16 -7.35 -30.24 -18.94
CA GLY A 16 -8.44 -29.52 -18.30
C GLY A 16 -8.05 -28.05 -18.22
N PHE A 17 -8.62 -27.22 -19.08
CA PHE A 17 -8.69 -25.79 -18.81
C PHE A 17 -9.53 -25.62 -17.54
N SER A 18 -8.89 -25.56 -16.38
CA SER A 18 -9.55 -25.17 -15.14
C SER A 18 -9.95 -23.70 -15.29
N GLN A 19 -11.19 -23.45 -15.67
CA GLN A 19 -11.77 -22.14 -15.45
C GLN A 19 -11.88 -21.96 -13.93
N ASP A 20 -11.28 -20.90 -13.39
CA ASP A 20 -11.43 -20.55 -11.99
C ASP A 20 -12.91 -20.28 -11.72
N TYR A 21 -13.59 -21.28 -11.15
CA TYR A 21 -14.99 -21.18 -10.78
C TYR A 21 -15.08 -20.41 -9.45
N TYR A 22 -15.52 -19.15 -9.52
CA TYR A 22 -15.78 -18.34 -8.33
C TYR A 22 -17.27 -18.47 -7.92
N PRO A 23 -17.58 -18.96 -6.71
CA PRO A 23 -18.95 -19.18 -6.29
C PRO A 23 -19.66 -17.85 -6.00
N LYS A 24 -20.63 -17.48 -6.84
CA LYS A 24 -21.34 -16.19 -6.80
C LYS A 24 -22.36 -16.05 -5.67
N ASP A 25 -22.89 -17.16 -5.16
CA ASP A 25 -23.96 -17.14 -4.15
C ASP A 25 -23.46 -17.54 -2.75
N TYR A 26 -22.20 -17.95 -2.64
CA TYR A 26 -21.62 -18.42 -1.38
C TYR A 26 -21.39 -17.25 -0.41
N PHE A 27 -20.82 -16.15 -0.90
CA PHE A 27 -20.54 -14.96 -0.10
C PHE A 27 -21.69 -13.95 -0.18
N GLY A 28 -22.14 -13.48 0.98
CA GLY A 28 -23.10 -12.38 1.12
C GLY A 28 -22.39 -11.04 1.28
N ASN A 29 -23.17 -9.96 1.17
CA ASN A 29 -22.66 -8.61 1.36
C ASN A 29 -22.19 -8.40 2.81
N PRO A 30 -21.02 -7.79 3.04
CA PRO A 30 -20.48 -7.60 4.38
C PRO A 30 -21.11 -6.40 5.11
N LEU A 31 -21.94 -5.60 4.43
CA LEU A 31 -22.72 -4.49 4.98
C LEU A 31 -24.16 -4.52 4.44
N ASP A 32 -25.11 -4.10 5.28
CA ASP A 32 -26.52 -3.93 4.91
C ASP A 32 -26.80 -2.49 4.45
N VAL A 33 -26.11 -2.08 3.39
CA VAL A 33 -26.28 -0.79 2.71
C VAL A 33 -26.04 -0.96 1.22
N THR A 34 -26.49 0.00 0.40
CA THR A 34 -26.05 0.09 -1.00
C THR A 34 -24.52 0.20 -1.04
N LEU A 35 -23.87 -0.76 -1.69
CA LEU A 35 -22.41 -0.79 -1.78
C LEU A 35 -21.92 0.29 -2.73
N VAL A 36 -21.09 1.18 -2.21
CA VAL A 36 -20.42 2.25 -2.98
C VAL A 36 -18.96 2.23 -2.58
N LEU A 37 -18.04 2.17 -3.54
CA LEU A 37 -16.62 2.04 -3.23
C LEU A 37 -15.92 3.39 -3.11
N SER A 38 -15.01 3.51 -2.14
CA SER A 38 -13.96 4.53 -2.09
C SER A 38 -12.63 4.07 -2.67
N GLY A 39 -12.49 2.77 -2.94
CA GLY A 39 -11.34 2.17 -3.64
C GLY A 39 -11.65 0.74 -4.09
N SER A 40 -11.18 0.37 -5.27
CA SER A 40 -11.45 -0.93 -5.89
C SER A 40 -10.27 -1.89 -5.75
N PHE A 41 -10.50 -3.15 -6.10
CA PHE A 41 -9.46 -4.17 -6.10
C PHE A 41 -8.36 -3.85 -7.12
N ALA A 42 -7.12 -4.12 -6.73
CA ALA A 42 -5.88 -3.83 -7.45
C ALA A 42 -5.71 -2.38 -7.92
N GLU A 43 -6.41 -1.44 -7.28
CA GLU A 43 -6.14 -0.02 -7.45
C GLU A 43 -4.69 0.30 -7.04
N LEU A 44 -4.07 1.23 -7.76
CA LEU A 44 -2.66 1.58 -7.58
C LEU A 44 -2.46 2.44 -6.33
N ARG A 45 -1.89 1.86 -5.26
CA ARG A 45 -1.49 2.60 -4.04
C ARG A 45 -0.02 3.00 -4.11
N SER A 46 0.44 3.74 -3.09
CA SER A 46 1.80 4.30 -2.99
C SER A 46 2.90 3.33 -3.41
N ASN A 47 2.84 2.08 -2.95
CA ASN A 47 3.89 1.09 -3.15
C ASN A 47 3.33 -0.36 -3.29
N HIS A 48 2.03 -0.51 -3.53
CA HIS A 48 1.34 -1.80 -3.61
C HIS A 48 -0.02 -1.69 -4.33
N PHE A 49 -0.57 -2.82 -4.75
CA PHE A 49 -1.93 -2.94 -5.27
C PHE A 49 -2.90 -3.09 -4.11
N HIS A 50 -4.05 -2.43 -4.18
CA HIS A 50 -5.09 -2.55 -3.18
C HIS A 50 -5.69 -3.97 -3.17
N SER A 51 -5.68 -4.65 -2.02
CA SER A 51 -6.00 -6.09 -1.92
C SER A 51 -7.49 -6.41 -1.74
N GLY A 52 -8.36 -5.40 -1.70
CA GLY A 52 -9.78 -5.56 -1.42
C GLY A 52 -10.66 -4.49 -2.03
N LEU A 53 -11.87 -4.38 -1.48
CA LEU A 53 -12.80 -3.29 -1.74
C LEU A 53 -12.88 -2.40 -0.50
N ASP A 54 -12.73 -1.09 -0.69
CA ASP A 54 -13.02 -0.10 0.36
C ASP A 54 -14.47 0.34 0.19
N ILE A 55 -15.37 -0.20 1.01
CA ILE A 55 -16.81 0.04 0.94
C ILE A 55 -17.17 1.21 1.85
N LYS A 56 -17.70 2.29 1.28
CA LYS A 56 -18.07 3.50 2.02
C LYS A 56 -19.15 3.22 3.05
N THR A 57 -18.99 3.80 4.23
CA THR A 57 -19.94 3.67 5.34
C THR A 57 -20.76 4.94 5.53
N GLN A 58 -21.09 5.65 4.44
CA GLN A 58 -21.88 6.90 4.46
C GLN A 58 -21.29 7.97 5.40
N GLN A 59 -19.95 8.10 5.41
CA GLN A 59 -19.19 9.04 6.25
C GLN A 59 -19.37 8.84 7.77
N ARG A 60 -19.81 7.66 8.21
CA ARG A 60 -19.97 7.32 9.63
C ARG A 60 -19.30 6.01 9.99
N GLU A 61 -18.90 5.89 11.24
CA GLU A 61 -18.50 4.62 11.85
C GLU A 61 -19.72 3.93 12.49
N GLY A 62 -19.57 2.65 12.83
CA GLY A 62 -20.53 1.91 13.62
C GLY A 62 -21.62 1.17 12.83
N LEU A 63 -21.49 1.04 11.50
CA LEU A 63 -22.40 0.16 10.74
C LEU A 63 -22.13 -1.29 11.10
N LYS A 64 -23.18 -2.11 11.19
CA LYS A 64 -23.02 -3.55 11.41
C LYS A 64 -22.26 -4.16 10.23
N VAL A 65 -21.22 -4.93 10.55
CA VAL A 65 -20.46 -5.73 9.60
C VAL A 65 -20.87 -7.18 9.77
N TYR A 66 -21.19 -7.83 8.66
CA TYR A 66 -21.74 -9.17 8.62
C TYR A 66 -20.73 -10.17 8.07
N ALA A 67 -20.72 -11.39 8.62
CA ALA A 67 -19.95 -12.48 8.04
C ALA A 67 -20.48 -12.82 6.65
N ALA A 68 -19.64 -12.69 5.63
CA ALA A 68 -20.01 -12.97 4.25
C ALA A 68 -20.39 -14.45 4.04
N ALA A 69 -19.82 -15.37 4.81
CA ALA A 69 -20.20 -16.79 4.81
C ALA A 69 -19.90 -17.43 6.16
N SER A 70 -20.51 -18.59 6.44
CA SER A 70 -20.24 -19.36 7.65
C SER A 70 -18.79 -19.87 7.65
N GLY A 71 -18.20 -20.00 8.84
CA GLY A 71 -16.80 -20.39 9.02
C GLY A 71 -16.34 -20.23 10.46
N TYR A 72 -15.04 -20.07 10.65
CA TYR A 72 -14.46 -19.79 11.96
C TYR A 72 -13.51 -18.59 11.88
N VAL A 73 -13.38 -17.85 12.98
CA VAL A 73 -12.41 -16.77 13.10
C VAL A 73 -11.01 -17.36 13.19
N SER A 74 -10.23 -17.22 12.12
CA SER A 74 -8.89 -17.80 12.00
C SER A 74 -7.78 -16.86 12.48
N ARG A 75 -8.03 -15.55 12.48
CA ARG A 75 -7.08 -14.53 12.95
C ARG A 75 -7.80 -13.27 13.38
N ILE A 76 -7.33 -12.68 14.48
CA ILE A 76 -7.68 -11.31 14.89
C ILE A 76 -6.37 -10.53 15.03
N LYS A 77 -6.30 -9.37 14.39
CA LYS A 77 -5.15 -8.47 14.49
C LYS A 77 -5.61 -7.07 14.85
N ILE A 78 -5.02 -6.50 15.90
CA ILE A 78 -5.19 -5.11 16.30
C ILE A 78 -3.84 -4.43 16.23
N SER A 79 -3.74 -3.38 15.42
CA SER A 79 -2.57 -2.51 15.32
C SER A 79 -2.96 -1.04 15.19
N HIS A 80 -2.07 -0.12 15.53
CA HIS A 80 -2.28 1.32 15.34
C HIS A 80 -2.31 1.71 13.86
N PHE A 81 -1.54 0.98 13.02
CA PHE A 81 -1.38 1.23 11.59
C PHE A 81 -1.94 0.07 10.75
N GLY A 82 -1.76 0.13 9.43
CA GLY A 82 -2.21 -0.92 8.51
C GLY A 82 -3.74 -1.11 8.56
N TYR A 83 -4.20 -2.35 8.70
CA TYR A 83 -5.64 -2.65 8.78
C TYR A 83 -6.34 -2.19 10.06
N GLY A 84 -5.62 -1.73 11.08
CA GLY A 84 -6.25 -1.35 12.34
C GLY A 84 -6.75 -2.57 13.11
N LYS A 85 -8.05 -2.56 13.47
CA LYS A 85 -8.74 -3.76 13.96
C LYS A 85 -9.22 -4.57 12.75
N ALA A 86 -8.68 -5.78 12.61
CA ALA A 86 -8.94 -6.68 11.51
C ALA A 86 -9.40 -8.05 11.99
N LEU A 87 -10.38 -8.62 11.28
CA LEU A 87 -10.93 -9.95 11.50
C LEU A 87 -10.76 -10.79 10.25
N TYR A 88 -10.31 -12.03 10.41
CA TYR A 88 -10.17 -13.01 9.34
C TYR A 88 -11.07 -14.19 9.64
N ILE A 89 -11.89 -14.59 8.66
CA ILE A 89 -12.78 -15.75 8.77
C ILE A 89 -12.42 -16.73 7.67
N THR A 90 -12.01 -17.93 8.04
CA THR A 90 -11.73 -19.01 7.10
C THR A 90 -12.97 -19.87 6.91
N HIS A 91 -13.28 -20.18 5.66
CA HIS A 91 -14.51 -20.83 5.25
C HIS A 91 -14.27 -22.29 4.82
N PRO A 92 -15.27 -23.18 4.97
CA PRO A 92 -15.16 -24.59 4.54
C PRO A 92 -14.77 -24.82 3.08
N ASN A 93 -15.00 -23.84 2.20
CA ASN A 93 -14.66 -23.92 0.77
C ASN A 93 -13.20 -23.52 0.45
N GLY A 94 -12.36 -23.22 1.46
CA GLY A 94 -10.94 -22.92 1.27
C GLY A 94 -10.64 -21.46 0.90
N TYR A 95 -11.59 -20.55 1.12
CA TYR A 95 -11.33 -19.12 1.04
C TYR A 95 -11.34 -18.49 2.43
N THR A 96 -10.67 -17.35 2.56
CA THR A 96 -10.68 -16.51 3.77
C THR A 96 -11.28 -15.15 3.42
N THR A 97 -12.20 -14.64 4.25
CA THR A 97 -12.66 -13.25 4.17
C THR A 97 -11.95 -12.40 5.21
N VAL A 98 -11.61 -11.16 4.85
CA VAL A 98 -10.94 -10.20 5.74
C VAL A 98 -11.78 -8.95 5.87
N TYR A 99 -11.94 -8.47 7.10
CA TYR A 99 -12.70 -7.27 7.46
C TYR A 99 -11.78 -6.35 8.26
N ALA A 100 -11.48 -5.17 7.73
CA ALA A 100 -10.50 -4.25 8.30
C ALA A 100 -11.05 -2.84 8.54
N HIS A 101 -10.25 -2.04 9.23
CA HIS A 101 -10.59 -0.70 9.72
C HIS A 101 -11.78 -0.68 10.68
N LEU A 102 -12.03 -1.80 11.37
CA LEU A 102 -13.20 -1.97 12.25
C LEU A 102 -13.11 -1.00 13.45
N GLN A 103 -14.26 -0.50 13.91
CA GLN A 103 -14.33 0.30 15.14
C GLN A 103 -14.20 -0.59 16.38
N LYS A 104 -14.93 -1.72 16.36
CA LYS A 104 -15.00 -2.72 17.43
C LYS A 104 -15.58 -4.01 16.87
N PHE A 105 -15.37 -5.12 17.57
CA PHE A 105 -15.92 -6.42 17.19
C PHE A 105 -17.34 -6.61 17.78
N SER A 106 -17.98 -7.75 17.44
CA SER A 106 -19.20 -8.19 18.10
C SER A 106 -18.96 -8.41 19.60
N PRO A 107 -20.00 -8.40 20.46
CA PRO A 107 -19.80 -8.50 21.90
C PRO A 107 -18.95 -9.70 22.36
N GLU A 108 -19.13 -10.86 21.72
CA GLU A 108 -18.35 -12.07 22.01
C GLU A 108 -16.88 -11.92 21.63
N LEU A 109 -16.61 -11.51 20.39
CA LEU A 109 -15.25 -11.30 19.88
C LEU A 109 -14.51 -10.18 20.62
N GLU A 110 -15.22 -9.11 20.98
CA GLU A 110 -14.68 -7.99 21.75
C GLU A 110 -14.29 -8.44 23.17
N ALA A 111 -15.12 -9.26 23.82
CA ALA A 111 -14.80 -9.82 25.14
C ALA A 111 -13.58 -10.75 25.08
N TYR A 112 -13.51 -11.60 24.06
CA TYR A 112 -12.36 -12.48 23.81
C TYR A 112 -11.06 -11.67 23.64
N ILE A 113 -11.05 -10.69 22.74
CA ILE A 113 -9.82 -9.96 22.43
C ILE A 113 -9.40 -9.02 23.57
N LYS A 114 -10.34 -8.41 24.29
CA LYS A 114 -10.02 -7.60 25.48
C LYS A 114 -9.38 -8.42 26.57
N LYS A 115 -9.85 -9.65 26.82
CA LYS A 115 -9.22 -10.56 27.77
C LYS A 115 -7.73 -10.76 27.43
N VAL A 116 -7.43 -11.01 26.15
CA VAL A 116 -6.04 -11.17 25.68
C VAL A 116 -5.23 -9.88 25.83
N GLN A 117 -5.80 -8.71 25.49
CA GLN A 117 -5.12 -7.42 25.62
C GLN A 117 -4.76 -7.11 27.07
N TYR A 118 -5.66 -7.40 28.01
CA TYR A 118 -5.41 -7.23 29.45
C TYR A 118 -4.41 -8.25 30.00
N GLU A 119 -4.45 -9.51 29.57
CA GLU A 119 -3.46 -10.52 29.96
C GLU A 119 -2.05 -10.17 29.48
N LYS A 120 -1.93 -9.56 28.30
CA LYS A 120 -0.66 -9.12 27.71
C LYS A 120 -0.25 -7.69 28.10
N GLU A 121 -1.12 -6.94 28.77
CA GLU A 121 -0.99 -5.49 28.99
C GLU A 121 -0.63 -4.71 27.70
N SER A 122 -1.24 -5.08 26.57
CA SER A 122 -0.93 -4.52 25.25
C SER A 122 -2.18 -4.14 24.48
N PHE A 123 -2.16 -2.96 23.84
CA PHE A 123 -3.17 -2.60 22.84
C PHE A 123 -3.01 -3.43 21.56
N GLU A 124 -1.79 -3.51 21.04
CA GLU A 124 -1.52 -4.28 19.82
C GLU A 124 -1.43 -5.76 20.16
N VAL A 125 -2.26 -6.55 19.49
CA VAL A 125 -2.30 -8.00 19.66
C VAL A 125 -2.59 -8.67 18.33
N GLU A 126 -2.01 -9.84 18.17
CA GLU A 126 -2.30 -10.76 17.07
C GLU A 126 -2.54 -12.15 17.66
N VAL A 127 -3.67 -12.76 17.30
CA VAL A 127 -4.09 -14.07 17.82
C VAL A 127 -4.70 -14.91 16.71
N PHE A 128 -4.56 -16.23 16.89
CA PHE A 128 -5.06 -17.28 15.98
C PHE A 128 -5.93 -18.24 16.81
N PRO A 129 -7.23 -17.94 16.98
CA PRO A 129 -8.15 -18.80 17.73
C PRO A 129 -8.22 -20.21 17.14
N ASN A 130 -8.56 -21.22 17.95
CA ASN A 130 -8.74 -22.57 17.41
C ASN A 130 -10.01 -22.62 16.55
N THR A 131 -10.04 -23.59 15.63
CA THR A 131 -11.13 -23.73 14.64
C THR A 131 -12.51 -23.99 15.23
N GLN A 132 -12.62 -24.29 16.52
CA GLN A 132 -13.88 -24.56 17.22
C GLN A 132 -14.25 -23.50 18.25
N ASP A 133 -13.36 -22.53 18.52
CA ASP A 133 -13.56 -21.57 19.62
C ASP A 133 -14.52 -20.44 19.23
N LEU A 134 -14.42 -19.96 17.98
CA LEU A 134 -15.13 -18.79 17.48
C LEU A 134 -15.73 -19.09 16.10
N ILE A 135 -16.85 -19.80 16.10
CA ILE A 135 -17.63 -20.10 14.90
C ILE A 135 -18.54 -18.92 14.58
N VAL A 136 -18.72 -18.63 13.30
CA VAL A 136 -19.63 -17.58 12.82
C VAL A 136 -20.51 -18.12 11.72
N GLU A 137 -21.77 -17.65 11.69
CA GLU A 137 -22.72 -18.00 10.64
C GLU A 137 -22.83 -16.91 9.56
N LYS A 138 -23.16 -17.30 8.33
CA LYS A 138 -23.42 -16.34 7.24
C LYS A 138 -24.50 -15.33 7.66
N GLY A 139 -24.18 -14.04 7.54
CA GLY A 139 -25.08 -12.95 7.93
C GLY A 139 -25.10 -12.64 9.43
N GLU A 140 -24.23 -13.27 10.23
CA GLU A 140 -24.05 -12.89 11.64
C GLU A 140 -23.30 -11.55 11.76
N VAL A 141 -23.68 -10.72 12.74
CA VAL A 141 -22.96 -9.48 13.05
C VAL A 141 -21.65 -9.81 13.77
N ILE A 142 -20.54 -9.66 13.07
CA ILE A 142 -19.19 -9.97 13.57
C ILE A 142 -18.43 -8.74 14.06
N ALA A 143 -18.79 -7.55 13.58
CA ALA A 143 -18.11 -6.32 13.94
C ALA A 143 -18.93 -5.08 13.60
N TYR A 144 -18.32 -3.92 13.83
CA TYR A 144 -18.85 -2.62 13.46
C TYR A 144 -17.80 -1.86 12.64
N SER A 145 -18.22 -1.27 11.52
CA SER A 145 -17.34 -0.53 10.61
C SER A 145 -16.70 0.65 11.34
N GLY A 146 -15.51 1.06 10.92
CA GLY A 146 -14.77 2.08 11.65
C GLY A 146 -13.84 2.90 10.78
N ASN A 147 -12.81 3.41 11.45
CA ASN A 147 -11.73 4.16 10.85
C ASN A 147 -10.40 3.84 11.54
N THR A 148 -10.23 2.64 12.10
CA THR A 148 -8.98 2.27 12.79
C THR A 148 -7.86 1.96 11.79
N GLY A 149 -6.61 2.05 12.22
CA GLY A 149 -5.46 1.81 11.35
C GLY A 149 -5.19 2.94 10.35
N GLY A 150 -4.52 2.57 9.26
CA GLY A 150 -4.10 3.43 8.15
C GLY A 150 -5.22 3.84 7.20
N SER A 151 -6.38 4.25 7.72
CA SER A 151 -7.53 4.70 6.93
C SER A 151 -7.66 6.23 6.93
N GLY A 152 -7.95 6.81 5.76
CA GLY A 152 -8.18 8.25 5.55
C GLY A 152 -9.60 8.72 5.88
N GLY A 153 -10.55 7.81 6.10
CA GLY A 153 -11.93 8.13 6.46
C GLY A 153 -12.79 6.88 6.68
N PRO A 154 -13.98 6.99 7.31
CA PRO A 154 -14.79 5.82 7.64
C PRO A 154 -15.18 4.98 6.41
N HIS A 155 -14.79 3.71 6.42
CA HIS A 155 -15.15 2.69 5.43
C HIS A 155 -14.93 1.29 6.01
N LEU A 156 -15.42 0.26 5.31
CA LEU A 156 -15.04 -1.13 5.55
C LEU A 156 -14.09 -1.57 4.45
N HIS A 157 -12.89 -2.01 4.79
CA HIS A 157 -12.03 -2.72 3.85
C HIS A 157 -12.37 -4.22 3.89
N PHE A 158 -12.72 -4.78 2.73
CA PHE A 158 -13.19 -6.16 2.59
C PHE A 158 -12.39 -6.93 1.54
N GLU A 159 -11.91 -8.12 1.89
CA GLU A 159 -11.14 -8.98 0.98
C GLU A 159 -11.70 -10.40 0.94
N ILE A 160 -11.42 -11.09 -0.17
CA ILE A 160 -11.51 -12.54 -0.29
C ILE A 160 -10.14 -13.05 -0.75
N ARG A 161 -9.61 -14.05 -0.05
CA ARG A 161 -8.30 -14.65 -0.32
C ARG A 161 -8.44 -16.15 -0.56
N ASP A 162 -7.59 -16.71 -1.42
CA ASP A 162 -7.45 -18.16 -1.56
C ASP A 162 -6.58 -18.77 -0.44
N ASN A 163 -6.44 -20.10 -0.44
CA ASN A 163 -5.62 -20.84 0.53
C ASN A 163 -4.13 -20.45 0.57
N GLU A 164 -3.61 -19.79 -0.47
CA GLU A 164 -2.24 -19.24 -0.50
C GLU A 164 -2.20 -17.79 0.01
N GLU A 165 -3.30 -17.31 0.62
CA GLU A 165 -3.49 -15.93 1.09
C GLU A 165 -3.39 -14.88 -0.03
N ARG A 166 -3.56 -15.29 -1.30
CA ARG A 166 -3.55 -14.33 -2.42
C ARG A 166 -4.90 -13.61 -2.48
N PRO A 167 -4.91 -12.27 -2.45
CA PRO A 167 -6.15 -11.51 -2.57
C PRO A 167 -6.75 -11.65 -3.97
N ILE A 168 -8.07 -11.81 -4.02
CA ILE A 168 -8.86 -11.97 -5.25
C ILE A 168 -9.96 -10.90 -5.24
N ASN A 169 -10.25 -10.32 -6.41
CA ASN A 169 -11.29 -9.32 -6.56
C ASN A 169 -12.65 -9.83 -6.03
N PRO A 170 -13.19 -9.27 -4.93
CA PRO A 170 -14.42 -9.78 -4.32
C PRO A 170 -15.65 -9.72 -5.23
N MET A 171 -15.65 -8.86 -6.26
CA MET A 171 -16.73 -8.80 -7.26
C MET A 171 -16.81 -10.10 -8.08
N LEU A 172 -15.73 -10.87 -8.17
CA LEU A 172 -15.72 -12.22 -8.74
C LEU A 172 -16.56 -13.21 -7.93
N PHE A 173 -16.92 -12.92 -6.70
CA PHE A 173 -17.69 -13.81 -5.81
C PHE A 173 -19.14 -13.36 -5.59
N GLY A 174 -19.67 -12.48 -6.46
CA GLY A 174 -21.06 -12.04 -6.40
C GLY A 174 -21.30 -10.76 -5.60
N ILE A 175 -20.25 -10.13 -5.08
CA ILE A 175 -20.34 -8.78 -4.51
C ILE A 175 -20.58 -7.78 -5.65
N ASP A 176 -21.84 -7.38 -5.80
CA ASP A 176 -22.28 -6.57 -6.93
C ASP A 176 -22.17 -5.08 -6.64
N ILE A 177 -21.42 -4.37 -7.48
CA ILE A 177 -21.36 -2.90 -7.48
C ILE A 177 -21.97 -2.40 -8.77
N LYS A 178 -22.91 -1.46 -8.66
CA LYS A 178 -23.56 -0.85 -9.82
C LYS A 178 -22.56 0.00 -10.58
N ASP A 179 -22.43 -0.29 -11.88
CA ASP A 179 -21.58 0.48 -12.79
C ASP A 179 -22.08 0.39 -14.23
N THR A 180 -22.25 1.55 -14.86
CA THR A 180 -22.58 1.73 -16.28
C THR A 180 -21.64 2.70 -16.97
N THR A 181 -20.62 3.18 -16.25
CA THR A 181 -19.76 4.27 -16.69
C THR A 181 -18.56 3.70 -17.45
N LEU A 182 -18.16 4.37 -18.52
CA LEU A 182 -16.96 4.00 -19.28
C LEU A 182 -15.70 4.36 -18.49
N PRO A 183 -14.67 3.49 -18.45
CA PRO A 183 -13.35 3.87 -17.95
C PRO A 183 -12.79 5.10 -18.67
N VAL A 184 -12.02 5.91 -17.96
CA VAL A 184 -11.44 7.15 -18.50
C VAL A 184 -9.95 6.95 -18.72
N ILE A 185 -9.47 7.36 -19.89
CA ILE A 185 -8.05 7.57 -20.18
C ILE A 185 -7.80 9.07 -20.03
N LYS A 186 -6.90 9.46 -19.15
CA LYS A 186 -6.59 10.87 -18.86
C LYS A 186 -5.42 11.37 -19.68
N ASP A 187 -4.37 10.56 -19.76
CA ASP A 187 -3.10 10.95 -20.36
C ASP A 187 -2.46 9.75 -21.06
N VAL A 188 -1.70 10.05 -22.11
CA VAL A 188 -0.98 9.06 -22.93
C VAL A 188 0.44 9.55 -23.16
N TYR A 189 1.39 8.65 -22.95
CA TYR A 189 2.81 8.91 -23.16
C TYR A 189 3.42 7.85 -24.06
N VAL A 190 4.44 8.25 -24.81
CA VAL A 190 5.24 7.37 -25.66
C VAL A 190 6.71 7.42 -25.25
N TYR A 191 7.36 6.26 -25.30
CA TYR A 191 8.70 6.01 -24.82
C TYR A 191 9.53 5.42 -25.95
N PRO A 192 10.40 6.20 -26.59
CA PRO A 192 11.51 5.65 -27.36
C PRO A 192 12.44 4.87 -26.41
N THR A 193 12.72 3.60 -26.71
CA THR A 193 13.46 2.72 -25.77
C THR A 193 14.75 2.15 -26.34
N GLY A 194 14.92 2.15 -27.66
CA GLY A 194 16.22 1.85 -28.27
C GLY A 194 17.11 3.09 -28.40
N LEU A 195 18.43 2.90 -28.42
CA LEU A 195 19.42 3.97 -28.57
C LEU A 195 19.17 4.88 -29.79
N ASN A 196 18.70 4.29 -30.89
CA ASN A 196 18.40 4.99 -32.14
C ASN A 196 16.89 5.10 -32.42
N SER A 197 16.06 4.88 -31.40
CA SER A 197 14.60 4.99 -31.55
C SER A 197 14.16 6.43 -31.28
N TYR A 198 13.07 6.88 -31.89
CA TYR A 198 12.56 8.22 -31.65
C TYR A 198 11.09 8.32 -32.01
N VAL A 199 10.46 9.31 -31.42
CA VAL A 199 9.14 9.78 -31.81
C VAL A 199 9.24 11.27 -32.02
N ASN A 200 8.67 11.80 -33.10
CA ASN A 200 8.70 13.22 -33.45
C ASN A 200 10.11 13.84 -33.33
N LYS A 201 11.12 13.11 -33.82
CA LYS A 201 12.56 13.48 -33.82
C LYS A 201 13.26 13.56 -32.45
N SER A 202 12.63 13.04 -31.39
CA SER A 202 13.23 12.98 -30.05
C SER A 202 13.25 11.56 -29.50
N ASN A 203 14.36 11.19 -28.85
CA ASN A 203 14.53 9.94 -28.10
C ASN A 203 14.00 10.04 -26.65
N GLU A 204 13.46 11.20 -26.24
CA GLU A 204 12.90 11.38 -24.90
C GLU A 204 11.43 10.92 -24.82
N LYS A 205 11.00 10.57 -23.59
CA LYS A 205 9.58 10.36 -23.27
C LYS A 205 8.77 11.59 -23.67
N GLN A 206 7.64 11.38 -24.33
CA GLN A 206 6.75 12.47 -24.78
C GLN A 206 5.31 12.24 -24.36
N LYS A 207 4.65 13.32 -23.94
CA LYS A 207 3.20 13.36 -23.76
C LYS A 207 2.53 13.53 -25.12
N LEU A 208 1.53 12.72 -25.42
CA LEU A 208 0.70 12.87 -26.61
C LEU A 208 -0.57 13.65 -26.25
N ARG A 209 -1.07 14.48 -27.17
CA ARG A 209 -2.31 15.23 -26.97
C ARG A 209 -3.50 14.31 -27.14
N LEU A 210 -4.08 13.90 -26.02
CA LEU A 210 -5.30 13.11 -25.98
C LEU A 210 -6.50 13.91 -26.53
N ILE A 211 -7.24 13.28 -27.44
CA ILE A 211 -8.42 13.83 -28.12
C ILE A 211 -9.59 12.88 -27.83
N SER A 212 -10.62 13.38 -27.14
CA SER A 212 -11.85 12.61 -26.87
C SER A 212 -12.76 12.61 -28.09
N LEU A 213 -13.39 11.47 -28.35
CA LEU A 213 -14.33 11.24 -29.44
C LEU A 213 -15.78 11.22 -28.90
N PRO A 214 -16.80 11.55 -29.72
CA PRO A 214 -18.19 11.62 -29.27
C PRO A 214 -18.77 10.31 -28.72
N ASN A 215 -18.17 9.17 -29.07
CA ASN A 215 -18.58 7.84 -28.61
C ASN A 215 -17.94 7.42 -27.26
N GLY A 216 -17.13 8.29 -26.64
CA GLY A 216 -16.41 8.01 -25.39
C GLY A 216 -15.01 7.44 -25.58
N ASP A 217 -14.62 7.08 -26.81
CA ASP A 217 -13.26 6.65 -27.12
C ASP A 217 -12.30 7.83 -27.23
N TYR A 218 -11.02 7.52 -27.38
CA TYR A 218 -9.94 8.47 -27.51
C TYR A 218 -9.07 8.21 -28.75
N THR A 219 -8.48 9.27 -29.26
CA THR A 219 -7.37 9.23 -30.21
C THR A 219 -6.29 10.21 -29.76
N VAL A 220 -5.15 10.18 -30.41
CA VAL A 220 -4.11 11.22 -30.29
C VAL A 220 -3.86 11.84 -31.66
N GLU A 221 -3.05 12.90 -31.69
CA GLU A 221 -2.40 13.37 -32.92
C GLU A 221 -1.61 12.24 -33.59
N ASN A 222 -1.50 12.28 -34.93
CA ASN A 222 -0.63 11.35 -35.64
C ASN A 222 0.82 11.59 -35.21
N ILE A 223 1.55 10.51 -34.96
CA ILE A 223 2.96 10.57 -34.58
C ILE A 223 3.85 9.98 -35.66
N GLN A 224 5.06 10.53 -35.79
CA GLN A 224 6.13 9.94 -36.59
C GLN A 224 7.10 9.21 -35.68
N ALA A 225 7.45 7.97 -36.00
CA ALA A 225 8.32 7.17 -35.16
C ALA A 225 9.26 6.26 -35.97
N PHE A 226 10.34 5.82 -35.33
CA PHE A 226 11.23 4.78 -35.85
C PHE A 226 11.88 4.03 -34.69
N GLY A 227 12.08 2.73 -34.85
CA GLY A 227 12.73 1.87 -33.86
C GLY A 227 11.78 1.32 -32.78
N LYS A 228 12.35 0.93 -31.65
CA LYS A 228 11.63 0.28 -30.53
C LYS A 228 10.97 1.32 -29.64
N ILE A 229 9.64 1.28 -29.56
CA ILE A 229 8.86 2.18 -28.71
C ILE A 229 7.89 1.42 -27.80
N GLY A 230 7.53 2.05 -26.68
CA GLY A 230 6.48 1.61 -25.77
C GLY A 230 5.54 2.76 -25.44
N PHE A 231 4.35 2.44 -24.90
CA PHE A 231 3.38 3.44 -24.47
C PHE A 231 3.07 3.29 -22.98
N ALA A 232 2.59 4.37 -22.36
CA ALA A 232 1.98 4.33 -21.04
C ALA A 232 0.73 5.21 -21.03
N ILE A 233 -0.23 4.89 -20.15
CA ILE A 233 -1.46 5.67 -19.98
C ILE A 233 -1.71 5.97 -18.50
N GLU A 234 -2.32 7.10 -18.20
CA GLU A 234 -3.07 7.24 -16.94
C GLU A 234 -4.53 6.85 -17.24
N SER A 235 -5.00 5.80 -16.58
CA SER A 235 -6.39 5.36 -16.70
C SER A 235 -7.00 5.10 -15.34
N ASN A 236 -8.31 5.30 -15.24
CA ASN A 236 -9.09 4.95 -14.07
C ASN A 236 -10.52 4.59 -14.44
N ASP A 237 -11.19 3.97 -13.48
CA ASP A 237 -12.60 3.68 -13.54
C ASP A 237 -13.37 4.60 -12.60
N ARG A 238 -14.68 4.72 -12.81
CA ARG A 238 -15.57 5.49 -11.95
C ARG A 238 -16.97 4.89 -11.94
N GLN A 239 -17.36 4.36 -10.79
CA GLN A 239 -18.68 3.76 -10.60
C GLN A 239 -19.80 4.79 -10.50
N ASP A 240 -21.01 4.45 -10.96
CA ASP A 240 -22.19 5.33 -11.03
C ASP A 240 -22.46 6.16 -9.76
N LEU A 241 -22.35 5.52 -8.59
CA LEU A 241 -22.70 6.12 -7.30
C LEU A 241 -21.48 6.73 -6.57
N ALA A 242 -20.33 6.83 -7.25
CA ALA A 242 -19.08 7.30 -6.70
C ALA A 242 -18.41 8.35 -7.62
N TYR A 243 -17.93 9.45 -7.02
CA TYR A 243 -17.14 10.46 -7.74
C TYR A 243 -15.63 10.20 -7.68
N ASN A 244 -15.17 9.32 -6.78
CA ASN A 244 -13.75 8.97 -6.68
C ASN A 244 -13.32 8.12 -7.88
N ASN A 245 -12.02 8.17 -8.13
CA ASN A 245 -11.36 7.30 -9.08
C ASN A 245 -11.18 5.92 -8.44
N ASN A 246 -11.40 4.87 -9.22
CA ASN A 246 -11.13 3.49 -8.87
C ASN A 246 -10.12 2.91 -9.88
N GLY A 247 -9.50 1.79 -9.52
CA GLY A 247 -8.70 0.99 -10.45
C GLY A 247 -9.58 0.34 -11.53
N VAL A 248 -9.02 0.22 -12.74
CA VAL A 248 -9.64 -0.49 -13.88
C VAL A 248 -9.50 -2.00 -13.70
N TYR A 249 -10.30 -2.79 -14.43
CA TYR A 249 -10.34 -4.24 -14.29
C TYR A 249 -9.46 -4.99 -15.31
N ASN A 250 -9.32 -4.45 -16.53
CA ASN A 250 -8.50 -5.06 -17.56
C ASN A 250 -7.94 -4.00 -18.52
N ILE A 251 -6.71 -4.22 -18.98
CA ILE A 251 -6.07 -3.43 -20.04
C ILE A 251 -5.50 -4.37 -21.09
N GLN A 252 -5.88 -4.16 -22.35
CA GLN A 252 -5.38 -4.91 -23.49
C GLN A 252 -4.81 -3.96 -24.53
N THR A 253 -3.74 -4.36 -25.21
CA THR A 253 -3.16 -3.57 -26.31
C THR A 253 -3.01 -4.39 -27.57
N PHE A 254 -3.06 -3.70 -28.70
CA PHE A 254 -3.03 -4.31 -30.03
C PHE A 254 -2.16 -3.47 -30.96
N PHE A 255 -1.38 -4.12 -31.80
CA PHE A 255 -0.59 -3.48 -32.86
C PHE A 255 -0.91 -4.13 -34.19
N ASN A 256 -1.43 -3.34 -35.14
CA ASN A 256 -1.93 -3.81 -36.43
C ASN A 256 -2.89 -5.02 -36.29
N GLY A 257 -3.77 -4.98 -35.29
CA GLY A 257 -4.75 -6.02 -34.98
C GLY A 257 -4.23 -7.16 -34.09
N ASN A 258 -2.92 -7.34 -33.93
CA ASN A 258 -2.35 -8.40 -33.10
C ASN A 258 -2.26 -7.97 -31.63
N LYS A 259 -2.74 -8.79 -30.70
CA LYS A 259 -2.66 -8.50 -29.25
C LYS A 259 -1.19 -8.45 -28.81
N LYS A 260 -0.83 -7.44 -28.01
CA LYS A 260 0.53 -7.21 -27.50
C LYS A 260 0.64 -7.42 -26.00
N ILE A 261 -0.36 -7.01 -25.22
CA ILE A 261 -0.39 -7.25 -23.78
C ILE A 261 -1.83 -7.50 -23.31
N ASP A 262 -1.98 -8.32 -22.28
CA ASP A 262 -3.22 -8.52 -21.53
C ASP A 262 -2.92 -8.44 -20.02
N ILE A 263 -3.43 -7.39 -19.38
CA ILE A 263 -3.26 -7.12 -17.94
C ILE A 263 -4.60 -7.31 -17.25
N ASP A 264 -4.67 -8.27 -16.33
CA ASP A 264 -5.91 -8.73 -15.72
C ASP A 264 -5.89 -8.58 -14.20
N PHE A 265 -6.70 -7.65 -13.68
CA PHE A 265 -6.73 -7.25 -12.27
C PHE A 265 -7.68 -8.12 -11.42
N LYS A 266 -7.54 -9.45 -11.53
CA LYS A 266 -8.38 -10.43 -10.81
C LYS A 266 -7.78 -10.93 -9.50
N ARG A 267 -6.46 -11.15 -9.48
CA ARG A 267 -5.72 -11.75 -8.36
C ARG A 267 -4.27 -11.35 -8.46
N PHE A 268 -3.60 -11.12 -7.33
CA PHE A 268 -2.15 -10.93 -7.24
C PHE A 268 -1.60 -11.57 -5.97
N SER A 269 -0.28 -11.71 -5.85
CA SER A 269 0.38 -12.10 -4.59
C SER A 269 0.90 -10.87 -3.83
N PHE A 270 0.85 -10.89 -2.50
CA PHE A 270 1.48 -9.84 -1.69
C PHE A 270 3.00 -9.76 -1.95
N ASP A 271 3.65 -10.86 -2.31
CA ASP A 271 5.10 -10.90 -2.56
C ASP A 271 5.52 -10.12 -3.81
N GLU A 272 4.63 -10.03 -4.81
CA GLU A 272 4.91 -9.33 -6.05
C GLU A 272 4.43 -7.88 -6.03
N THR A 273 3.65 -7.46 -5.02
CA THR A 273 2.91 -6.20 -5.10
C THR A 273 3.79 -4.95 -5.21
N LYS A 274 5.01 -4.97 -4.66
CA LYS A 274 5.97 -3.86 -4.78
C LYS A 274 6.42 -3.61 -6.23
N HIS A 275 6.31 -4.63 -7.08
CA HIS A 275 6.58 -4.49 -8.51
C HIS A 275 5.55 -3.62 -9.25
N LEU A 276 4.50 -3.14 -8.55
CA LEU A 276 3.72 -1.98 -8.99
C LEU A 276 4.63 -0.83 -9.44
N ASN A 277 5.75 -0.58 -8.75
CA ASN A 277 6.67 0.49 -9.11
C ASN A 277 7.39 0.27 -10.44
N ARG A 278 7.41 -0.97 -10.96
CA ARG A 278 7.84 -1.26 -12.33
C ARG A 278 6.68 -1.18 -13.32
N PHE A 279 5.47 -1.48 -12.87
CA PHE A 279 4.26 -1.32 -13.69
C PHE A 279 3.99 0.15 -14.02
N ILE A 280 4.29 1.07 -13.11
CA ILE A 280 4.14 2.51 -13.35
C ILE A 280 5.47 3.21 -13.68
N ASP A 281 5.42 4.34 -14.36
CA ASP A 281 6.56 5.29 -14.42
C ASP A 281 6.75 5.92 -13.03
N TYR A 282 7.53 5.26 -12.17
CA TYR A 282 7.74 5.67 -10.78
C TYR A 282 8.37 7.05 -10.67
N SER A 283 9.35 7.37 -11.51
CA SER A 283 9.99 8.70 -11.53
C SER A 283 8.95 9.78 -11.80
N HIS A 284 8.10 9.60 -12.82
CA HIS A 284 7.02 10.52 -13.13
C HIS A 284 5.97 10.61 -12.01
N TYR A 285 5.65 9.49 -11.36
CA TYR A 285 4.76 9.52 -10.20
C TYR A 285 5.34 10.35 -9.05
N LYS A 286 6.64 10.26 -8.78
CA LYS A 286 7.26 10.99 -7.68
C LYS A 286 7.33 12.50 -7.97
N THR A 287 7.58 12.88 -9.22
CA THR A 287 7.67 14.28 -9.66
C THR A 287 6.32 14.94 -9.91
N ASP A 288 5.43 14.28 -10.67
CA ASP A 288 4.20 14.87 -11.22
C ASP A 288 2.92 14.38 -10.53
N LYS A 289 3.03 13.41 -9.62
CA LYS A 289 1.90 12.74 -8.92
C LYS A 289 0.91 12.05 -9.87
N GLN A 290 1.34 11.73 -11.09
CA GLN A 290 0.57 10.96 -12.09
C GLN A 290 1.09 9.53 -12.18
N ARG A 291 0.16 8.56 -12.20
CA ARG A 291 0.50 7.13 -12.28
C ARG A 291 0.34 6.61 -13.69
N LEU A 292 1.37 6.81 -14.51
CA LEU A 292 1.42 6.28 -15.86
C LEU A 292 1.65 4.77 -15.82
N GLN A 293 0.62 4.01 -16.17
CA GLN A 293 0.64 2.55 -16.30
C GLN A 293 1.34 2.20 -17.61
N LYS A 294 2.51 1.55 -17.52
CA LYS A 294 3.26 1.13 -18.70
C LYS A 294 2.50 0.01 -19.42
N LEU A 295 2.34 0.19 -20.71
CA LEU A 295 1.76 -0.80 -21.64
C LEU A 295 2.85 -1.70 -22.25
N PHE A 296 4.00 -1.75 -21.59
CA PHE A 296 5.14 -2.61 -21.86
C PHE A 296 5.73 -3.09 -20.53
N ILE A 297 6.39 -4.24 -20.57
CA ILE A 297 6.90 -4.93 -19.39
C ILE A 297 8.43 -4.77 -19.36
N GLU A 298 8.92 -4.09 -18.34
CA GLU A 298 10.35 -4.02 -18.08
C GLU A 298 10.92 -5.40 -17.69
N PRO A 299 12.21 -5.66 -17.97
CA PRO A 299 12.85 -6.92 -17.61
C PRO A 299 12.66 -7.26 -16.12
N LYS A 300 12.54 -8.56 -15.79
CA LYS A 300 12.41 -9.06 -14.40
C LYS A 300 11.22 -8.47 -13.62
N ASN A 301 10.11 -8.14 -14.30
CA ASN A 301 8.86 -7.80 -13.64
C ASN A 301 7.97 -9.07 -13.51
N PRO A 302 7.79 -9.63 -12.30
CA PRO A 302 7.16 -10.93 -12.09
C PRO A 302 5.63 -10.87 -11.95
N LEU A 303 5.00 -9.69 -12.11
CA LEU A 303 3.58 -9.51 -11.81
C LEU A 303 2.69 -10.53 -12.54
N SER A 304 1.96 -11.32 -11.75
CA SER A 304 1.00 -12.32 -12.21
C SER A 304 -0.24 -11.73 -12.91
N LEU A 305 -0.38 -10.40 -12.87
CA LEU A 305 -1.37 -9.61 -13.59
C LEU A 305 -1.17 -9.69 -15.12
N TYR A 306 0.06 -9.89 -15.60
CA TYR A 306 0.34 -10.07 -17.02
C TYR A 306 -0.05 -11.50 -17.45
N LYS A 307 -1.16 -11.66 -18.18
CA LYS A 307 -1.64 -12.97 -18.64
C LYS A 307 -1.02 -13.38 -19.97
N GLU A 308 -0.89 -12.43 -20.88
CA GLU A 308 -0.29 -12.62 -22.18
C GLU A 308 0.59 -11.42 -22.49
N SER A 309 1.74 -11.68 -23.11
CA SER A 309 2.56 -10.62 -23.68
C SER A 309 3.28 -11.10 -24.92
N ASP A 310 3.29 -10.26 -25.95
CA ASP A 310 4.11 -10.43 -27.16
C ASP A 310 5.16 -9.32 -27.17
N ASN A 311 6.44 -9.70 -27.30
CA ASN A 311 7.59 -8.80 -27.20
C ASN A 311 7.50 -7.84 -25.99
N GLN A 312 6.99 -8.33 -24.86
CA GLN A 312 6.79 -7.56 -23.63
C GLN A 312 5.96 -6.28 -23.83
N GLY A 313 5.07 -6.22 -24.83
CA GLY A 313 4.26 -5.04 -25.14
C GLY A 313 4.97 -3.94 -25.94
N TYR A 314 6.27 -4.07 -26.20
CA TYR A 314 6.99 -3.15 -27.08
C TYR A 314 6.63 -3.38 -28.55
N ILE A 315 6.66 -2.30 -29.32
CA ILE A 315 6.47 -2.35 -30.78
C ILE A 315 7.72 -1.85 -31.50
N MET A 316 7.96 -2.41 -32.68
CA MET A 316 9.01 -2.00 -33.59
C MET A 316 8.39 -1.23 -34.75
N ILE A 317 8.81 0.00 -34.97
CA ILE A 317 8.36 0.83 -36.09
C ILE A 317 9.46 0.88 -37.14
N GLU A 318 9.14 0.41 -38.34
CA GLU A 318 10.03 0.41 -39.49
C GLU A 318 9.78 1.62 -40.38
N ASP A 319 10.77 1.97 -41.20
CA ASP A 319 10.67 3.10 -42.14
C ASP A 319 9.60 2.86 -43.21
N SER A 320 8.96 3.93 -43.67
CA SER A 320 7.92 3.92 -44.71
C SER A 320 6.72 3.00 -44.39
N THR A 321 6.37 2.86 -43.11
CA THR A 321 5.20 2.08 -42.67
C THR A 321 4.07 2.97 -42.17
N SER A 322 2.84 2.46 -42.21
CA SER A 322 1.71 3.05 -41.49
C SER A 322 1.14 1.98 -40.57
N SER A 323 1.13 2.27 -39.28
CA SER A 323 0.70 1.31 -38.25
C SER A 323 -0.30 1.92 -37.31
N VAL A 324 -1.11 1.07 -36.69
CA VAL A 324 -2.11 1.46 -35.69
C VAL A 324 -1.85 0.70 -34.40
N TYR A 325 -1.68 1.43 -33.31
CA TYR A 325 -1.66 0.89 -31.96
C TYR A 325 -2.98 1.20 -31.27
N LYS A 326 -3.62 0.20 -30.68
CA LYS A 326 -4.88 0.35 -29.94
C LYS A 326 -4.74 -0.11 -28.50
N VAL A 327 -5.46 0.54 -27.60
CA VAL A 327 -5.58 0.16 -26.19
C VAL A 327 -7.05 0.03 -25.86
N ALA A 328 -7.44 -1.07 -25.22
CA ALA A 328 -8.76 -1.25 -24.61
C ALA A 328 -8.61 -1.24 -23.10
N VAL A 329 -9.35 -0.34 -22.44
CA VAL A 329 -9.44 -0.25 -20.98
C VAL A 329 -10.86 -0.63 -20.56
N LYS A 330 -10.99 -1.59 -19.64
CA LYS A 330 -12.28 -2.14 -19.22
C LYS A 330 -12.48 -2.02 -17.71
N ASP A 331 -13.71 -1.75 -17.30
CA ASP A 331 -14.15 -1.94 -15.93
C ASP A 331 -14.58 -3.39 -15.67
N PHE A 332 -15.06 -3.68 -14.46
CA PHE A 332 -15.55 -5.01 -14.09
C PHE A 332 -16.85 -5.41 -14.82
N LYS A 333 -17.67 -4.44 -15.22
CA LYS A 333 -18.94 -4.65 -15.94
C LYS A 333 -18.76 -4.80 -17.45
N ASN A 334 -17.52 -4.75 -17.94
CA ASN A 334 -17.11 -4.79 -19.34
C ASN A 334 -17.46 -3.53 -20.15
N ASN A 335 -17.76 -2.40 -19.49
CA ASN A 335 -17.76 -1.11 -20.15
C ASN A 335 -16.32 -0.85 -20.64
N THR A 336 -16.17 -0.58 -21.94
CA THR A 336 -14.86 -0.57 -22.60
C THR A 336 -14.64 0.75 -23.32
N THR A 337 -13.50 1.37 -23.03
CA THR A 337 -13.00 2.56 -23.73
C THR A 337 -11.80 2.19 -24.59
N TRP A 338 -11.79 2.67 -25.83
CA TRP A 338 -10.66 2.48 -26.73
C TRP A 338 -9.82 3.75 -26.88
N LEU A 339 -8.50 3.56 -26.95
CA LEU A 339 -7.57 4.56 -27.47
C LEU A 339 -6.97 4.06 -28.79
N THR A 340 -6.95 4.92 -29.80
CA THR A 340 -6.30 4.64 -31.09
C THR A 340 -5.15 5.60 -31.34
N ILE A 341 -3.98 5.07 -31.73
CA ILE A 341 -2.77 5.83 -32.02
C ILE A 341 -2.30 5.45 -33.43
N ASN A 342 -2.33 6.42 -34.34
CA ASN A 342 -1.81 6.25 -35.70
C ASN A 342 -0.33 6.64 -35.74
N ILE A 343 0.49 5.77 -36.31
CA ILE A 343 1.93 5.88 -36.32
C ILE A 343 2.42 5.82 -37.77
N GLU A 344 3.09 6.89 -38.21
CA GLU A 344 3.85 6.92 -39.45
C GLU A 344 5.30 6.53 -39.17
N GLY A 345 5.74 5.44 -39.78
CA GLY A 345 7.12 4.98 -39.71
C GLY A 345 8.00 5.81 -40.62
N LYS A 346 8.90 6.61 -40.05
CA LYS A 346 9.76 7.51 -40.82
C LYS A 346 11.16 7.59 -40.24
N LYS A 347 12.14 7.18 -41.05
CA LYS A 347 13.55 7.28 -40.67
C LYS A 347 14.09 8.69 -40.91
N GLU A 348 14.51 9.34 -39.84
CA GLU A 348 15.14 10.67 -39.80
C GLU A 348 16.64 10.53 -39.49
N GLN A 349 17.42 11.53 -39.95
CA GLN A 349 18.88 11.58 -39.74
C GLN A 349 19.26 12.46 -38.53
N ASP A 350 18.45 13.47 -38.21
CA ASP A 350 18.68 14.39 -37.10
C ASP A 350 17.77 14.05 -35.92
N ILE A 351 18.34 13.47 -34.86
CA ILE A 351 17.61 13.01 -33.68
C ILE A 351 18.16 13.70 -32.44
N LYS A 352 17.28 14.27 -31.62
CA LYS A 352 17.64 14.74 -30.28
C LYS A 352 17.77 13.54 -29.35
N LEU A 353 19.00 13.26 -28.88
CA LEU A 353 19.29 12.22 -27.90
C LEU A 353 19.14 12.77 -26.48
N LYS A 354 18.69 11.90 -25.56
CA LYS A 354 18.57 12.22 -24.13
C LYS A 354 19.95 12.17 -23.47
N ASP A 355 20.27 13.19 -22.68
CA ASP A 355 21.46 13.17 -21.83
C ASP A 355 21.33 12.13 -20.70
N SER A 356 22.38 11.35 -20.49
CA SER A 356 22.44 10.38 -19.39
C SER A 356 23.15 11.00 -18.19
N PHE A 357 22.53 10.91 -17.02
CA PHE A 357 23.20 11.26 -15.76
C PHE A 357 24.34 10.26 -15.48
N VAL A 358 25.52 10.78 -15.17
CA VAL A 358 26.70 9.99 -14.82
C VAL A 358 27.32 10.57 -13.55
N SER A 359 27.76 9.69 -12.65
CA SER A 359 28.49 10.05 -11.45
C SER A 359 29.60 9.04 -11.17
N SER A 360 30.45 9.32 -10.18
CA SER A 360 31.48 8.36 -9.73
C SER A 360 30.90 7.18 -8.92
N TYR A 361 29.61 7.20 -8.60
CA TYR A 361 28.96 6.20 -7.74
C TYR A 361 27.99 5.36 -8.56
N TYR A 362 28.45 4.22 -9.08
CA TYR A 362 27.60 3.27 -9.81
C TYR A 362 27.11 2.18 -8.87
N ILE A 363 25.80 1.96 -8.83
CA ILE A 363 25.12 0.96 -8.00
C ILE A 363 24.73 -0.23 -8.87
N TYR A 364 25.18 -1.41 -8.47
CA TYR A 364 24.81 -2.68 -9.09
C TYR A 364 23.63 -3.30 -8.32
N ALA A 365 22.50 -3.50 -8.97
CA ALA A 365 21.29 -4.03 -8.34
C ALA A 365 21.48 -5.45 -7.79
N ASP A 366 22.38 -6.24 -8.36
CA ASP A 366 22.62 -7.65 -8.00
C ASP A 366 23.74 -7.87 -6.97
N LYS A 367 24.37 -6.79 -6.47
CA LYS A 367 25.50 -6.86 -5.53
C LYS A 367 25.24 -6.04 -4.28
N THR A 368 26.04 -6.31 -3.25
CA THR A 368 26.18 -5.38 -2.13
C THR A 368 26.94 -4.15 -2.62
N ASN A 369 26.41 -2.96 -2.36
CA ASN A 369 27.06 -1.69 -2.63
C ASN A 369 27.23 -0.95 -1.31
N GLU A 370 28.40 -0.33 -1.12
CA GLU A 370 28.69 0.47 0.06
C GLU A 370 29.16 1.85 -0.38
N LEU A 371 28.55 2.89 0.20
CA LEU A 371 28.99 4.27 0.05
C LEU A 371 29.52 4.74 1.40
N VAL A 372 30.78 5.15 1.45
CA VAL A 372 31.43 5.61 2.68
C VAL A 372 31.93 7.03 2.51
N ASN A 373 31.63 7.89 3.49
CA ASN A 373 32.20 9.22 3.60
C ASN A 373 32.44 9.55 5.08
N LYS A 374 33.71 9.60 5.49
CA LYS A 374 34.15 9.89 6.87
C LYS A 374 33.45 8.98 7.89
N ASN A 375 32.54 9.54 8.68
CA ASN A 375 31.80 8.89 9.77
C ASN A 375 30.41 8.41 9.33
N ILE A 376 30.13 8.32 8.03
CA ILE A 376 28.83 7.88 7.51
C ILE A 376 29.05 6.75 6.48
N SER A 377 28.32 5.66 6.64
CA SER A 377 28.26 4.56 5.67
C SER A 377 26.82 4.25 5.27
N ILE A 378 26.63 3.89 4.00
CA ILE A 378 25.35 3.45 3.45
C ILE A 378 25.54 2.10 2.79
N GLU A 379 24.77 1.12 3.23
CA GLU A 379 24.83 -0.26 2.75
C GLU A 379 23.56 -0.60 1.98
N PHE A 380 23.71 -0.90 0.70
CA PHE A 380 22.65 -1.46 -0.14
C PHE A 380 22.93 -2.95 -0.35
N TYR A 381 22.09 -3.83 0.18
CA TYR A 381 22.21 -5.28 -0.05
C TYR A 381 21.73 -5.66 -1.47
N PRO A 382 22.08 -6.86 -1.99
CA PRO A 382 21.58 -7.32 -3.28
C PRO A 382 20.05 -7.24 -3.38
N ASP A 383 19.55 -6.84 -4.55
CA ASP A 383 18.12 -6.71 -4.87
C ASP A 383 17.43 -5.59 -4.04
N THR A 384 18.20 -4.60 -3.57
CA THR A 384 17.68 -3.33 -3.03
C THR A 384 17.01 -2.49 -4.10
N PHE A 385 17.58 -2.45 -5.31
CA PHE A 385 17.05 -1.72 -6.47
C PHE A 385 16.67 -2.68 -7.58
N TYR A 386 15.81 -2.22 -8.51
CA TYR A 386 15.36 -3.02 -9.64
C TYR A 386 16.38 -3.12 -10.77
N ASP A 387 17.14 -2.05 -11.01
CA ASP A 387 18.07 -1.90 -12.10
C ASP A 387 19.35 -1.20 -11.61
N ASP A 388 20.45 -1.38 -12.33
CA ASP A 388 21.70 -0.67 -12.08
C ASP A 388 21.58 0.80 -12.46
N PHE A 389 22.25 1.70 -11.73
CA PHE A 389 22.20 3.14 -12.02
C PHE A 389 23.36 3.92 -11.40
N TYR A 390 23.57 5.15 -11.88
CA TYR A 390 24.45 6.13 -11.25
C TYR A 390 23.74 6.86 -10.10
N MET A 391 24.30 6.80 -8.90
CA MET A 391 23.82 7.43 -7.69
C MET A 391 24.31 8.89 -7.59
N ASP A 392 23.44 9.80 -7.17
CA ASP A 392 23.84 11.16 -6.78
C ASP A 392 24.06 11.17 -5.27
N PHE A 393 25.31 10.95 -4.87
CA PHE A 393 25.71 10.86 -3.47
C PHE A 393 26.62 12.03 -3.09
N SER A 394 26.25 12.74 -2.03
CA SER A 394 27.09 13.77 -1.43
C SER A 394 26.87 13.87 0.07
N VAL A 395 27.90 14.31 0.78
CA VAL A 395 27.87 14.51 2.23
C VAL A 395 28.37 15.91 2.55
N SER A 396 27.60 16.64 3.36
CA SER A 396 27.96 17.94 3.89
C SER A 396 27.67 17.96 5.39
N ASN A 397 28.72 18.05 6.20
CA ASN A 397 28.65 17.83 7.65
C ASN A 397 27.97 16.49 7.98
N ASP A 398 26.92 16.50 8.79
CA ASP A 398 26.14 15.32 9.15
C ASP A 398 24.88 15.15 8.28
N THR A 399 24.80 15.87 7.16
CA THR A 399 23.71 15.76 6.17
C THR A 399 24.20 14.99 4.94
N ILE A 400 23.44 13.98 4.53
CA ILE A 400 23.69 13.19 3.31
C ILE A 400 22.60 13.44 2.28
N LYS A 401 22.99 13.50 1.00
CA LYS A 401 22.09 13.35 -0.15
C LYS A 401 22.30 11.95 -0.73
N LEU A 402 21.25 11.15 -0.77
CA LEU A 402 21.20 9.81 -1.37
C LEU A 402 20.22 9.82 -2.53
N HIS A 403 20.61 10.50 -3.61
CA HIS A 403 19.80 10.75 -4.80
C HIS A 403 18.46 11.45 -4.50
N ASP A 404 17.74 11.78 -5.56
CA ASP A 404 16.34 12.18 -5.43
C ASP A 404 15.47 10.92 -5.29
N ASP A 405 14.32 11.07 -4.62
CA ASP A 405 13.37 9.96 -4.40
C ASP A 405 12.54 9.69 -5.65
N ILE A 406 13.22 9.30 -6.74
CA ILE A 406 12.66 9.02 -8.08
C ILE A 406 13.07 7.65 -8.62
N ILE A 407 13.95 6.94 -7.91
CA ILE A 407 14.32 5.55 -8.20
C ILE A 407 13.59 4.65 -7.21
N PRO A 408 12.81 3.67 -7.70
CA PRO A 408 12.05 2.81 -6.81
C PRO A 408 12.97 1.83 -6.07
N VAL A 409 12.81 1.78 -4.75
CA VAL A 409 13.52 0.87 -3.86
C VAL A 409 12.65 -0.36 -3.59
N LYS A 410 13.23 -1.56 -3.71
CA LYS A 410 12.55 -2.85 -3.51
C LYS A 410 12.69 -3.35 -2.06
N LYS A 411 13.92 -3.31 -1.53
CA LYS A 411 14.26 -3.74 -0.17
C LYS A 411 14.89 -2.59 0.61
N HIS A 412 14.75 -2.62 1.93
CA HIS A 412 15.36 -1.61 2.76
C HIS A 412 16.89 -1.65 2.69
N PHE A 413 17.50 -0.49 2.84
CA PHE A 413 18.94 -0.29 2.95
C PHE A 413 19.26 0.38 4.28
N LYS A 414 20.53 0.34 4.69
CA LYS A 414 20.99 0.82 5.99
C LYS A 414 21.80 2.10 5.83
N ILE A 415 21.48 3.10 6.63
CA ILE A 415 22.29 4.33 6.78
C ILE A 415 22.86 4.31 8.19
N THR A 416 24.18 4.37 8.32
CA THR A 416 24.89 4.33 9.61
C THR A 416 25.73 5.58 9.79
N TYR A 417 25.64 6.19 10.98
CA TYR A 417 26.49 7.26 11.43
C TYR A 417 27.35 6.77 12.61
N ASP A 418 28.65 7.01 12.55
CA ASP A 418 29.54 6.98 13.69
C ASP A 418 29.47 8.32 14.44
N ILE A 419 29.02 8.23 15.69
CA ILE A 419 28.78 9.35 16.60
C ILE A 419 29.83 9.43 17.72
N SER A 420 30.99 8.78 17.58
CA SER A 420 32.10 8.85 18.54
C SER A 420 32.58 10.27 18.87
N LYS A 421 32.34 11.25 17.98
CA LYS A 421 32.63 12.68 18.24
C LYS A 421 31.63 13.34 19.20
N TYR A 422 30.46 12.75 19.44
CA TYR A 422 29.41 13.27 20.31
C TYR A 422 29.60 12.71 21.73
N ASN A 423 30.41 13.40 22.53
CA ASN A 423 30.71 13.03 23.92
C ASN A 423 29.77 13.69 24.95
N SER A 424 28.66 14.30 24.50
CA SER A 424 27.70 14.97 25.37
C SER A 424 26.70 13.99 25.99
N PRO A 425 26.14 14.29 27.18
CA PRO A 425 24.98 13.57 27.72
C PRO A 425 23.81 13.48 26.72
N ASP A 426 23.70 14.46 25.83
CA ASP A 426 22.67 14.53 24.79
C ASP A 426 22.92 13.59 23.60
N ALA A 427 24.00 12.82 23.59
CA ALA A 427 24.27 11.85 22.52
C ALA A 427 23.20 10.74 22.47
N ASP A 428 22.51 10.47 23.57
CA ASP A 428 21.35 9.56 23.64
C ASP A 428 20.08 10.17 23.03
N LYS A 429 20.11 11.48 22.76
CA LYS A 429 19.01 12.25 22.17
C LYS A 429 19.15 12.47 20.68
N LEU A 430 20.17 11.86 20.06
CA LEU A 430 20.39 11.89 18.62
C LEU A 430 19.49 10.88 17.92
N TYR A 431 18.97 11.26 16.75
CA TYR A 431 18.28 10.36 15.84
C TYR A 431 18.58 10.73 14.39
N ILE A 432 18.32 9.80 13.47
CA ILE A 432 18.43 10.05 12.03
C ILE A 432 17.07 10.53 11.52
N ALA A 433 17.08 11.69 10.86
CA ALA A 433 15.89 12.26 10.25
C ALA A 433 16.02 12.30 8.73
N ARG A 434 14.92 11.98 8.04
CA ARG A 434 14.78 12.30 6.61
C ARG A 434 14.28 13.73 6.51
N LEU A 435 14.93 14.55 5.68
CA LEU A 435 14.51 15.93 5.44
C LEU A 435 13.47 15.96 4.32
N VAL A 436 12.21 16.24 4.66
CA VAL A 436 11.06 16.11 3.75
C VAL A 436 10.48 17.48 3.36
N GLY A 437 10.06 17.60 2.11
CA GLY A 437 9.38 18.77 1.57
C GLY A 437 10.30 19.98 1.36
N TYR A 438 9.70 21.07 0.87
CA TYR A 438 10.43 22.30 0.52
C TYR A 438 11.19 22.91 1.72
N TYR A 439 10.58 22.87 2.91
CA TYR A 439 11.16 23.41 4.14
C TYR A 439 12.15 22.46 4.83
N LYS A 440 12.45 21.28 4.24
CA LYS A 440 13.34 20.27 4.83
C LYS A 440 12.93 19.91 6.27
N TYR A 441 11.64 19.67 6.47
CA TYR A 441 11.12 19.28 7.78
C TYR A 441 11.77 17.95 8.21
N PRO A 442 12.34 17.88 9.43
CA PRO A 442 12.97 16.66 9.92
C PRO A 442 11.93 15.62 10.29
N TRP A 443 11.81 14.59 9.47
CA TRP A 443 10.94 13.45 9.74
C TRP A 443 11.74 12.34 10.40
N TYR A 444 11.33 11.92 11.60
CA TYR A 444 11.97 10.82 12.31
C TYR A 444 12.05 9.56 11.44
N SER A 445 13.26 9.04 11.27
CA SER A 445 13.48 7.71 10.70
C SER A 445 13.75 6.75 11.85
N ASN A 446 13.16 5.54 11.80
CA ASN A 446 13.32 4.57 12.88
C ASN A 446 14.80 4.32 13.17
N THR A 447 15.25 4.74 14.33
CA THR A 447 16.67 4.88 14.63
C THR A 447 17.07 3.92 15.74
N THR A 448 18.08 3.10 15.48
CA THR A 448 18.67 2.18 16.44
C THR A 448 20.07 2.66 16.81
N LYS A 449 20.40 2.59 18.10
CA LYS A 449 21.70 2.98 18.64
C LYS A 449 22.43 1.75 19.20
N GLU A 450 23.68 1.58 18.78
CA GLU A 450 24.58 0.50 19.22
C GLU A 450 25.94 1.11 19.54
N GLN A 451 26.26 1.29 20.82
CA GLN A 451 27.49 1.93 21.28
C GLN A 451 27.69 3.33 20.67
N ASN A 452 28.68 3.49 19.78
CA ASN A 452 29.01 4.73 19.07
C ASN A 452 28.41 4.78 17.66
N LEU A 453 27.55 3.83 17.30
CA LEU A 453 26.87 3.79 16.01
C LEU A 453 25.40 4.10 16.20
N ILE A 454 24.85 4.86 15.27
CA ILE A 454 23.43 5.07 15.13
C ILE A 454 23.04 4.78 13.69
N TYR A 455 21.98 4.00 13.47
CA TYR A 455 21.57 3.63 12.14
C TYR A 455 20.06 3.62 11.97
N THR A 456 19.63 3.75 10.72
CA THR A 456 18.24 3.57 10.30
C THR A 456 18.18 2.61 9.13
N ILE A 457 17.08 1.86 9.06
CA ILE A 457 16.76 0.95 7.96
C ILE A 457 15.56 1.56 7.24
N THR A 458 15.72 1.89 5.96
CA THR A 458 14.75 2.68 5.18
C THR A 458 14.68 2.18 3.75
N ASP A 459 13.54 2.38 3.08
CA ASP A 459 13.37 2.18 1.63
C ASP A 459 13.10 3.50 0.88
N ASP A 460 13.37 4.65 1.51
CA ASP A 460 13.22 5.96 0.89
C ASP A 460 14.59 6.56 0.55
N LEU A 461 14.81 6.92 -0.71
CA LEU A 461 15.93 7.79 -1.10
C LEU A 461 15.66 9.25 -0.68
N GLY A 462 16.68 10.10 -0.75
CA GLY A 462 16.56 11.53 -0.44
C GLY A 462 17.64 12.06 0.48
N THR A 463 17.32 13.11 1.23
CA THR A 463 18.26 13.77 2.14
C THR A 463 18.03 13.33 3.58
N TYR A 464 19.10 12.95 4.28
CA TYR A 464 19.06 12.57 5.69
C TYR A 464 20.03 13.42 6.51
N ALA A 465 19.73 13.62 7.79
CA ALA A 465 20.59 14.34 8.71
C ALA A 465 20.52 13.72 10.12
N LEU A 466 21.59 13.89 10.88
CA LEU A 466 21.59 13.59 12.32
C LEU A 466 21.05 14.79 13.10
N ILE A 467 20.06 14.56 13.97
CA ILE A 467 19.31 15.60 14.70
C ILE A 467 19.21 15.24 16.18
N THR A 468 19.16 16.24 17.06
CA THR A 468 18.95 16.07 18.51
C THR A 468 17.53 16.46 18.90
N ASP A 469 16.88 15.67 19.76
CA ASP A 469 15.57 15.98 20.35
C ASP A 469 15.62 15.99 21.89
N LEU A 470 15.43 17.18 22.46
CA LEU A 470 15.47 17.42 23.91
C LEU A 470 14.08 17.75 24.49
N ILE A 471 13.04 17.73 23.66
CA ILE A 471 11.71 18.20 24.05
C ILE A 471 10.92 17.00 24.57
N GLU A 472 10.33 17.14 25.76
CA GLU A 472 9.47 16.07 26.29
C GLU A 472 8.08 16.07 25.63
N PRO A 473 7.45 14.90 25.46
CA PRO A 473 6.07 14.79 25.01
C PRO A 473 5.08 15.57 25.87
N THR A 474 4.03 16.11 25.27
CA THR A 474 2.96 16.78 26.02
C THR A 474 1.80 15.84 26.32
N ILE A 475 1.19 15.98 27.50
CA ILE A 475 -0.02 15.24 27.91
C ILE A 475 -1.08 16.24 28.37
N ARG A 476 -2.29 16.16 27.81
CA ARG A 476 -3.42 17.01 28.25
C ARG A 476 -4.73 16.24 28.39
N PRO A 477 -5.49 16.41 29.48
CA PRO A 477 -6.84 15.85 29.57
C PRO A 477 -7.78 16.56 28.58
N ILE A 478 -8.71 15.83 27.99
CA ILE A 478 -9.67 16.37 27.00
C ILE A 478 -11.04 16.62 27.64
N ASN A 479 -11.56 15.66 28.39
CA ASN A 479 -12.95 15.67 28.85
C ASN A 479 -13.11 15.60 30.38
N PHE A 480 -12.03 15.82 31.13
CA PHE A 480 -12.03 15.79 32.58
C PHE A 480 -11.00 16.74 33.20
N LYS A 481 -11.14 17.01 34.49
CA LYS A 481 -10.19 17.77 35.32
C LYS A 481 -9.92 17.04 36.63
N ASP A 482 -8.88 17.48 37.33
CA ASP A 482 -8.51 16.91 38.63
C ASP A 482 -9.66 17.03 39.65
N GLY A 483 -9.84 15.95 40.41
CA GLY A 483 -10.90 15.78 41.41
C GLY A 483 -12.32 15.64 40.85
N GLN A 484 -12.51 15.50 39.54
CA GLN A 484 -13.86 15.47 38.94
C GLN A 484 -14.58 14.13 39.17
N TRP A 485 -15.90 14.21 39.37
CA TRP A 485 -16.79 13.05 39.29
C TRP A 485 -17.06 12.66 37.83
N LEU A 486 -16.64 11.45 37.45
CA LEU A 486 -16.77 10.93 36.10
C LEU A 486 -17.88 9.89 35.93
N SER A 487 -18.72 9.61 36.94
CA SER A 487 -19.77 8.56 36.86
C SER A 487 -20.68 8.63 35.63
N LYS A 488 -20.93 9.83 35.08
CA LYS A 488 -21.77 10.03 33.88
C LYS A 488 -21.01 9.86 32.56
N TYR A 489 -19.69 9.72 32.60
CA TYR A 489 -18.84 9.61 31.43
C TYR A 489 -18.58 8.13 31.13
N ARG A 490 -18.78 7.77 29.86
CA ARG A 490 -18.37 6.46 29.32
C ARG A 490 -16.87 6.40 29.04
N TYR A 491 -16.28 7.50 28.60
CA TYR A 491 -14.89 7.54 28.16
C TYR A 491 -14.06 8.51 29.00
N LEU A 492 -12.80 8.16 29.22
CA LEU A 492 -11.75 9.05 29.69
C LEU A 492 -10.77 9.30 28.54
N LYS A 493 -10.51 10.57 28.22
CA LYS A 493 -9.73 10.94 27.04
C LYS A 493 -8.60 11.91 27.36
N LEU A 494 -7.40 11.62 26.87
CA LEU A 494 -6.23 12.51 26.91
C LEU A 494 -5.67 12.69 25.51
N LYS A 495 -5.12 13.86 25.22
CA LYS A 495 -4.28 14.06 24.03
C LYS A 495 -2.82 13.93 24.43
N ILE A 496 -2.06 13.22 23.62
CA ILE A 496 -0.60 13.13 23.72
C ILE A 496 0.00 13.73 22.44
N ASP A 497 1.12 14.43 22.53
CA ASP A 497 1.77 15.00 21.35
C ASP A 497 3.28 15.06 21.55
N ASP A 498 4.02 15.05 20.46
CA ASP A 498 5.47 15.24 20.42
C ASP A 498 5.83 16.04 19.16
N GLU A 499 6.66 17.08 19.34
CA GLU A 499 7.07 17.99 18.25
C GLU A 499 8.41 17.58 17.62
N GLY A 500 9.10 16.59 18.19
CA GLY A 500 10.42 16.13 17.77
C GLY A 500 10.38 14.74 17.13
N SER A 501 10.94 13.76 17.83
CA SER A 501 11.17 12.40 17.34
C SER A 501 9.89 11.54 17.23
N GLY A 502 8.76 12.02 17.74
CA GLY A 502 7.48 11.33 17.77
C GLY A 502 7.32 10.40 18.97
N ILE A 503 6.09 9.98 19.23
CA ILE A 503 5.76 9.09 20.35
C ILE A 503 6.22 7.65 20.05
N SER A 504 6.98 7.07 20.98
CA SER A 504 7.38 5.66 20.95
C SER A 504 6.40 4.76 21.70
N ASN A 505 6.05 5.15 22.93
CA ASN A 505 5.19 4.34 23.78
C ASN A 505 4.39 5.17 24.80
N TYR A 506 3.33 4.58 25.33
CA TYR A 506 2.56 5.11 26.45
C TYR A 506 2.17 3.99 27.40
N ARG A 507 2.01 4.32 28.68
CA ARG A 507 1.50 3.40 29.70
C ARG A 507 0.59 4.11 30.66
N ALA A 508 -0.66 3.66 30.73
CA ALA A 508 -1.63 4.16 31.70
C ALA A 508 -1.89 3.15 32.81
N THR A 509 -2.00 3.64 34.04
CA THR A 509 -2.56 2.89 35.15
C THR A 509 -3.63 3.70 35.85
N ILE A 510 -4.60 2.99 36.43
CA ILE A 510 -5.52 3.59 37.39
C ILE A 510 -5.47 2.73 38.66
N ASN A 511 -5.20 3.38 39.81
CA ASN A 511 -4.92 2.70 41.08
C ASN A 511 -3.80 1.65 40.97
N GLY A 512 -2.78 1.94 40.15
CA GLY A 512 -1.64 1.04 39.91
C GLY A 512 -1.93 -0.14 38.97
N LYS A 513 -3.18 -0.37 38.55
CA LYS A 513 -3.54 -1.42 37.58
C LYS A 513 -3.47 -0.87 36.16
N TRP A 514 -2.89 -1.62 35.21
CA TRP A 514 -2.88 -1.22 33.80
C TRP A 514 -4.30 -1.11 33.25
N VAL A 515 -4.52 -0.11 32.39
CA VAL A 515 -5.78 0.09 31.68
C VAL A 515 -5.52 0.21 30.19
N LEU A 516 -6.37 -0.44 29.40
CA LEU A 516 -6.31 -0.42 27.94
C LEU A 516 -6.70 0.96 27.43
N MET A 517 -5.71 1.75 27.03
CA MET A 517 -5.94 3.00 26.30
C MET A 517 -5.90 2.71 24.81
N GLU A 518 -6.97 3.00 24.08
CA GLU A 518 -6.95 2.99 22.62
C GLU A 518 -6.32 4.29 22.11
N TYR A 519 -5.20 4.19 21.40
CA TYR A 519 -4.54 5.34 20.79
C TYR A 519 -4.94 5.52 19.33
N ASP A 520 -5.52 6.68 19.02
CA ASP A 520 -5.72 7.12 17.65
C ASP A 520 -4.64 8.15 17.28
N TYR A 521 -3.64 7.71 16.52
CA TYR A 521 -2.52 8.55 16.09
C TYR A 521 -2.94 9.72 15.20
N LYS A 522 -4.08 9.62 14.49
CA LYS A 522 -4.57 10.68 13.60
C LYS A 522 -5.09 11.87 14.39
N THR A 523 -5.74 11.61 15.52
CA THR A 523 -6.25 12.64 16.44
C THR A 523 -5.31 12.87 17.64
N LYS A 524 -4.25 12.07 17.73
CA LYS A 524 -3.29 11.99 18.84
C LYS A 524 -3.97 11.79 20.20
N THR A 525 -5.04 11.00 20.23
CA THR A 525 -5.92 10.86 21.41
C THR A 525 -5.86 9.45 21.98
N LEU A 526 -5.65 9.34 23.28
CA LEU A 526 -5.82 8.13 24.07
C LEU A 526 -7.23 8.09 24.67
N THR A 527 -7.93 6.96 24.51
CA THR A 527 -9.28 6.75 25.03
C THR A 527 -9.36 5.49 25.87
N TYR A 528 -9.87 5.60 27.10
CA TYR A 528 -10.27 4.47 27.94
C TYR A 528 -11.79 4.36 28.00
N ASP A 529 -12.35 3.16 27.82
CA ASP A 529 -13.78 2.87 28.00
C ASP A 529 -14.03 2.32 29.42
N PHE A 530 -14.77 3.06 30.24
CA PHE A 530 -15.08 2.63 31.60
C PHE A 530 -15.93 1.35 31.67
N ASN A 531 -16.52 0.91 30.55
CA ASN A 531 -17.20 -0.38 30.48
C ASN A 531 -16.27 -1.59 30.60
N ASP A 532 -14.96 -1.40 30.56
CA ASP A 532 -13.98 -2.48 30.81
C ASP A 532 -14.01 -2.96 32.25
N LYS A 533 -14.59 -2.17 33.18
CA LYS A 533 -14.89 -2.55 34.58
C LYS A 533 -13.70 -3.13 35.36
N ILE A 534 -12.48 -2.78 34.98
CA ILE A 534 -11.25 -3.16 35.69
C ILE A 534 -11.20 -2.56 37.10
N ILE A 535 -11.97 -1.48 37.32
CA ILE A 535 -11.89 -0.66 38.53
C ILE A 535 -13.28 -0.27 38.99
N THR A 536 -13.53 -0.52 40.27
CA THR A 536 -14.81 -0.29 40.95
C THR A 536 -14.68 0.69 42.13
N ASP A 537 -13.46 1.17 42.39
CA ASP A 537 -13.18 2.09 43.50
C ASP A 537 -13.86 3.44 43.29
N THR A 538 -14.26 4.08 44.38
CA THR A 538 -14.87 5.41 44.33
C THR A 538 -13.85 6.50 43.99
N LYS A 539 -12.67 6.43 44.62
CA LYS A 539 -11.54 7.34 44.35
C LYS A 539 -10.52 6.62 43.48
N ASN A 540 -10.14 7.26 42.38
CA ASN A 540 -9.26 6.66 41.37
C ASN A 540 -8.10 7.60 41.07
N ASN A 541 -6.88 7.08 41.13
CA ASN A 541 -5.66 7.78 40.74
C ASN A 541 -5.22 7.31 39.36
N LEU A 542 -5.32 8.18 38.35
CA LEU A 542 -4.80 7.95 37.01
C LEU A 542 -3.33 8.37 36.96
N LYS A 543 -2.48 7.51 36.40
CA LYS A 543 -1.11 7.81 36.00
C LYS A 543 -0.93 7.45 34.54
N LEU A 544 -0.42 8.38 33.74
CA LEU A 544 -0.06 8.17 32.34
C LEU A 544 1.39 8.59 32.14
N ILE A 545 2.21 7.68 31.62
CA ILE A 545 3.58 7.94 31.18
C ILE A 545 3.59 7.88 29.66
N VAL A 546 4.20 8.87 29.02
CA VAL A 546 4.39 8.92 27.56
C VAL A 546 5.88 9.11 27.29
N THR A 547 6.41 8.37 26.32
CA THR A 547 7.82 8.38 25.95
C THR A 547 7.96 8.57 24.45
N ASP A 548 8.85 9.47 24.04
CA ASP A 548 9.20 9.69 22.62
C ASP A 548 10.21 8.64 22.11
N ASN A 549 10.62 8.75 20.85
CA ASN A 549 11.54 7.82 20.21
C ASN A 549 13.02 7.99 20.61
N VAL A 550 13.37 9.00 21.40
CA VAL A 550 14.71 9.21 21.96
C VAL A 550 14.73 9.12 23.51
N GLY A 551 13.64 8.64 24.10
CA GLY A 551 13.51 8.38 25.54
C GLY A 551 13.22 9.61 26.41
N ASN A 552 12.86 10.78 25.86
CA ASN A 552 12.25 11.84 26.67
C ASN A 552 10.88 11.35 27.13
N ASN A 553 10.51 11.64 28.37
CA ASN A 553 9.26 11.16 28.93
C ASN A 553 8.55 12.24 29.73
N SER A 554 7.23 12.19 29.71
CA SER A 554 6.40 12.99 30.60
C SER A 554 5.43 12.10 31.35
N THR A 555 5.18 12.48 32.61
CA THR A 555 4.24 11.80 33.49
C THR A 555 3.09 12.73 33.85
N PHE A 556 1.86 12.25 33.67
CA PHE A 556 0.64 12.93 34.08
C PHE A 556 -0.05 12.11 35.17
N GLU A 557 -0.30 12.73 36.32
CA GLU A 557 -1.01 12.13 37.44
C GLU A 557 -2.20 13.01 37.87
N THR A 558 -3.34 12.38 38.13
CA THR A 558 -4.55 13.09 38.58
C THR A 558 -5.52 12.15 39.29
N THR A 559 -6.37 12.71 40.14
CA THR A 559 -7.43 11.95 40.82
C THR A 559 -8.79 12.22 40.18
N PHE A 560 -9.63 11.20 40.06
CA PHE A 560 -11.03 11.35 39.70
C PHE A 560 -11.92 10.44 40.56
N TYR A 561 -13.22 10.74 40.60
CA TYR A 561 -14.19 9.97 41.39
C TYR A 561 -15.24 9.30 40.50
N ARG A 562 -15.66 8.07 40.83
CA ARG A 562 -16.75 7.35 40.16
C ARG A 562 -17.59 6.58 41.19
N LYS A 563 -18.80 6.20 40.81
CA LYS A 563 -19.74 5.37 41.58
C LYS A 563 -20.68 4.69 40.61
#